data_AF-A0A1A9X2I0-F1
#
_entry.id   AF-A0A1A9X2I0-F1
#
_cell.length_a   1.000
_cell.length_b   1.000
_cell.length_c   1.000
_cell.angle_alpha   90.00
_cell.angle_beta   90.00
_cell.angle_gamma   90.00
#
_symmetry.space_group_name_H-M   'P 1'
#
loop_
_entity.id
_entity.type
_entity.pdbx_description
1 polymer ?
#
loop_
_entity_poly.entity_id
_entity_poly.type
_entity_poly.pdbx_seq_one_letter_code
_entity_poly.pdbx_strand_id
1 'polypeptide(L)'
;MLLKSQAEKNGQTKSMGLENSNDYPKHRIPKFIYKLVVDTKTKDGIVFVTLNDPYHNNPASKNLCKDRCGEANINEPDFKNVEKGYTICCTYGDFKESVRTLPKDIQVKGLLKY
;
A
#
# COMPACT_ATOMS: atom_id res chain seq x y z
N MET A 1 1.87 -2.47 -18.11
CA MET A 1 0.46 -2.24 -18.48
C MET A 1 0.06 -0.93 -17.83
N LEU A 2 -0.13 0.13 -18.62
CA LEU A 2 -0.50 1.45 -18.11
C LEU A 2 -1.99 1.43 -17.78
N LEU A 3 -2.33 1.43 -16.49
CA LEU A 3 -3.69 1.71 -16.05
C LEU A 3 -4.00 3.17 -16.39
N LYS A 4 -4.68 3.38 -17.52
CA LYS A 4 -5.25 4.67 -17.90
C LYS A 4 -6.70 4.70 -17.40
N SER A 5 -6.95 5.38 -16.30
CA SER A 5 -8.32 5.72 -15.90
C SER A 5 -8.65 7.13 -16.38
N GLN A 6 -9.93 7.44 -16.59
CA GLN A 6 -10.40 8.75 -17.06
C GLN A 6 -11.21 9.39 -15.92
N ALA A 7 -10.98 10.67 -15.62
CA ALA A 7 -11.82 11.46 -14.73
C ALA A 7 -12.36 12.69 -15.46
N GLU A 8 -13.62 13.02 -15.24
CA GLU A 8 -14.23 14.23 -15.78
C GLU A 8 -14.08 15.40 -14.79
N LYS A 9 -13.57 16.53 -15.29
CA LYS A 9 -13.56 17.80 -14.56
C LYS A 9 -13.96 18.92 -15.51
N ASN A 10 -15.02 19.66 -15.15
CA ASN A 10 -15.58 20.76 -15.95
C ASN A 10 -15.95 20.33 -17.40
N GLY A 11 -16.53 19.13 -17.57
CA GLY A 11 -16.93 18.62 -18.89
C GLY A 11 -15.77 18.19 -19.80
N GLN A 12 -14.53 18.14 -19.30
CA GLN A 12 -13.38 17.61 -20.03
C GLN A 12 -12.86 16.33 -19.40
N THR A 13 -12.68 15.30 -20.22
CA THR A 13 -12.08 14.03 -19.85
C THR A 13 -10.57 14.17 -19.68
N LYS A 14 -10.03 13.76 -18.54
CA LYS A 14 -8.58 13.75 -18.27
C LYS A 14 -8.11 12.33 -17.97
N SER A 15 -7.06 11.92 -18.66
CA SER A 15 -6.34 10.69 -18.37
C SER A 15 -5.69 10.76 -16.98
N MET A 16 -5.70 9.65 -16.24
CA MET A 16 -4.99 9.41 -14.99
C MET A 16 -4.14 8.15 -15.15
N GLY A 17 -2.99 8.07 -14.49
CA GLY A 17 -2.00 7.02 -14.72
C GLY A 17 -1.14 6.71 -13.50
N LEU A 18 -0.59 5.50 -13.48
CA LEU A 18 0.27 4.98 -12.41
C LEU A 18 1.77 5.26 -12.60
N GLU A 19 2.21 5.70 -13.78
CA GLU A 19 3.63 5.85 -14.13
C GLU A 19 3.99 7.26 -14.63
N ASN A 20 5.24 7.69 -14.38
CA ASN A 20 5.81 8.92 -14.89
C ASN A 20 6.23 8.72 -16.36
N SER A 21 5.32 8.98 -17.29
CA SER A 21 5.70 9.25 -18.67
C SER A 21 5.64 10.77 -18.90
N ASN A 22 6.52 11.30 -19.74
CA ASN A 22 6.57 12.74 -20.05
C ASN A 22 5.27 13.28 -20.70
N ASP A 23 4.27 12.42 -20.93
CA ASP A 23 3.03 12.70 -21.66
C ASP A 23 1.73 12.38 -20.88
N TYR A 24 1.78 11.94 -19.61
CA TYR A 24 0.58 11.64 -18.79
C TYR A 24 0.87 11.72 -17.26
N PRO A 25 -0.10 12.04 -16.37
CA PRO A 25 -1.10 13.10 -16.36
C PRO A 25 -0.91 14.09 -15.16
N LYS A 26 -1.66 15.20 -15.13
CA LYS A 26 -1.59 16.26 -14.10
C LYS A 26 -1.87 15.78 -12.65
N HIS A 27 -2.35 14.55 -12.47
CA HIS A 27 -2.70 13.95 -11.18
C HIS A 27 -2.14 12.52 -11.07
N ARG A 28 -1.24 12.31 -10.11
CA ARG A 28 -0.63 11.00 -9.82
C ARG A 28 -1.58 10.15 -9.00
N ILE A 29 -1.82 8.92 -9.42
CA ILE A 29 -2.57 7.92 -8.63
C ILE A 29 -1.58 7.13 -7.75
N PRO A 30 -1.87 6.88 -6.47
CA PRO A 30 -1.01 6.06 -5.64
C PRO A 30 -0.98 4.62 -6.15
N LYS A 31 0.24 4.09 -6.34
CA LYS A 31 0.46 2.67 -6.62
C LYS A 31 0.20 1.80 -5.40
N PHE A 32 0.48 2.32 -4.21
CA PHE A 32 0.27 1.65 -2.94
C PHE A 32 -0.56 2.52 -2.01
N ILE A 33 -1.50 1.89 -1.31
CA ILE A 33 -2.25 2.49 -0.20
C ILE A 33 -1.76 1.78 1.06
N TYR A 34 -1.53 2.53 2.14
CA TYR A 34 -1.08 1.94 3.39
C TYR A 34 -1.78 2.52 4.61
N LYS A 35 -1.87 1.70 5.66
CA LYS A 35 -2.38 2.10 6.97
C LYS A 35 -1.47 1.54 8.06
N LEU A 36 -0.83 2.42 8.81
CA LEU A 36 -0.12 2.06 10.03
C LEU A 36 -1.10 2.08 11.21
N VAL A 37 -1.14 0.97 11.95
CA VAL A 37 -1.86 0.85 13.22
C VAL A 37 -0.83 0.69 14.33
N VAL A 38 -0.97 1.46 15.41
CA VAL A 38 -0.06 1.44 16.56
C VAL A 38 -0.88 1.32 17.84
N ASP A 39 -0.57 0.35 18.69
CA ASP A 39 -1.05 0.30 20.06
C ASP A 39 -0.36 1.40 20.87
N THR A 40 -1.16 2.31 21.45
CA THR A 40 -0.60 3.47 22.15
C THR A 40 0.04 3.14 23.49
N LYS A 41 -0.28 2.00 24.11
CA LYS A 41 0.26 1.52 25.39
C LYS A 41 1.55 0.72 25.18
N THR A 42 1.51 -0.34 24.37
CA THR A 42 2.68 -1.21 24.16
C THR A 42 3.67 -0.62 23.16
N LYS A 43 3.19 0.26 22.27
CA LYS A 43 3.92 0.77 21.09
C LYS A 43 4.21 -0.31 20.07
N ASP A 44 3.48 -1.42 20.06
CA ASP A 44 3.53 -2.36 18.96
C ASP A 44 2.74 -1.83 17.77
N GLY A 45 3.19 -2.12 16.55
CA GLY A 45 2.58 -1.61 15.35
C GLY A 45 2.63 -2.57 14.18
N ILE A 46 1.74 -2.35 13.22
CA ILE A 46 1.65 -3.11 11.99
C ILE A 46 1.22 -2.20 10.85
N VAL A 47 1.80 -2.40 9.67
CA VAL A 47 1.43 -1.64 8.48
C VAL A 47 0.72 -2.57 7.51
N PHE A 48 -0.51 -2.25 7.16
CA PHE A 48 -1.20 -2.86 6.03
C PHE A 48 -0.80 -2.11 4.76
N VAL A 49 -0.37 -2.83 3.73
CA VAL A 49 0.02 -2.27 2.43
C VAL A 49 -0.77 -2.98 1.35
N THR A 50 -1.58 -2.21 0.62
CA THR A 50 -2.40 -2.69 -0.49
C THR A 50 -1.84 -2.19 -1.80
N LEU A 51 -1.65 -3.10 -2.77
CA LEU A 51 -1.32 -2.76 -4.15
C LEU A 51 -2.59 -2.26 -4.86
N ASN A 52 -2.55 -1.02 -5.35
CA ASN A 52 -3.65 -0.41 -6.11
C ASN A 52 -3.54 -0.74 -7.61
N ASP A 53 -3.46 -2.03 -7.93
CA ASP A 53 -3.41 -2.57 -9.29
C ASP A 53 -4.13 -3.93 -9.32
N PRO A 54 -5.45 -3.95 -9.62
CA PRO A 54 -6.25 -5.18 -9.58
C PRO A 54 -5.95 -6.14 -10.75
N TYR A 55 -5.10 -5.75 -11.70
CA TYR A 55 -4.74 -6.55 -12.88
C TYR A 55 -3.31 -7.10 -12.81
N HIS A 56 -2.66 -6.99 -11.65
CA HIS A 56 -1.28 -7.43 -11.50
C HIS A 56 -1.18 -8.96 -11.39
N ASN A 57 -0.60 -9.61 -12.40
CA ASN A 57 -0.50 -11.08 -12.43
C ASN A 57 0.41 -11.69 -11.36
N ASN A 58 1.41 -10.93 -10.85
CA ASN A 58 2.33 -11.40 -9.81
C ASN A 58 2.54 -10.33 -8.73
N PRO A 59 1.51 -10.04 -7.90
CA PRO A 59 1.54 -8.89 -6.99
C PRO A 59 2.61 -9.03 -5.92
N ALA A 60 2.96 -10.26 -5.53
CA ALA A 60 4.03 -10.54 -4.57
C ALA A 60 5.41 -10.00 -5.01
N SER A 61 5.67 -9.91 -6.31
CA SER A 61 6.90 -9.31 -6.85
C SER A 61 7.03 -7.80 -6.59
N LYS A 62 5.95 -7.15 -6.15
CA LYS A 62 5.87 -5.71 -5.84
C LYS A 62 5.86 -5.42 -4.34
N ASN A 63 6.02 -6.43 -3.49
CA ASN A 63 5.98 -6.25 -2.04
C ASN A 63 7.05 -5.26 -1.58
N LEU A 64 6.62 -4.28 -0.78
CA LEU A 64 7.52 -3.28 -0.19
C LEU A 64 8.32 -3.80 1.01
N CYS A 65 7.96 -4.98 1.51
CA CYS A 65 8.51 -5.62 2.70
C CYS A 65 8.25 -7.13 2.65
N LYS A 66 8.83 -7.90 3.58
CA LYS A 66 8.39 -9.27 3.82
C LYS A 66 6.98 -9.28 4.41
N ASP A 67 6.11 -10.14 3.91
CA ASP A 67 4.77 -10.30 4.47
C ASP A 67 4.80 -10.97 5.85
N ARG A 68 4.22 -10.28 6.84
CA ARG A 68 4.19 -10.63 8.26
C ARG A 68 2.77 -10.90 8.78
N CYS A 69 1.75 -10.97 7.91
CA CYS A 69 0.36 -11.15 8.38
C CYS A 69 0.20 -12.40 9.26
N GLY A 70 0.79 -13.53 8.86
CA GLY A 70 0.75 -14.76 9.66
C GLY A 70 1.47 -14.66 11.01
N GLU A 71 2.60 -13.95 11.07
CA GLU A 71 3.33 -13.71 12.34
C GLU A 71 2.57 -12.77 13.29
N ALA A 72 1.70 -11.93 12.72
CA ALA A 72 0.78 -11.05 13.43
C ALA A 72 -0.58 -11.70 13.73
N ASN A 73 -0.77 -12.99 13.42
CA ASN A 73 -2.05 -13.71 13.54
C ASN A 73 -3.21 -13.09 12.74
N ILE A 74 -2.92 -12.38 11.65
CA ILE A 74 -3.92 -11.82 10.75
C ILE A 74 -4.15 -12.80 9.61
N ASN A 75 -5.31 -13.46 9.66
CA ASN A 75 -5.72 -14.51 8.72
C ASN A 75 -6.93 -14.06 7.89
N GLU A 76 -6.79 -12.95 7.16
CA GLU A 76 -7.82 -12.49 6.22
C GLU A 76 -7.56 -13.12 4.83
N PRO A 77 -8.35 -14.11 4.39
CA PRO A 77 -8.12 -14.80 3.12
C PRO A 77 -8.16 -13.86 1.91
N ASP A 78 -8.99 -12.81 1.96
CA ASP A 78 -9.14 -11.89 0.83
C ASP A 78 -7.92 -10.99 0.61
N PHE A 79 -7.00 -10.88 1.58
CA PHE A 79 -5.78 -10.09 1.42
C PHE A 79 -4.87 -10.63 0.30
N LYS A 80 -5.00 -11.89 -0.09
CA LYS A 80 -4.20 -12.45 -1.20
C LYS A 80 -4.95 -12.48 -2.53
N ASN A 81 -6.20 -12.02 -2.55
CA ASN A 81 -6.99 -11.90 -3.76
C ASN A 81 -6.75 -10.54 -4.44
N VAL A 82 -6.10 -10.55 -5.61
CA VAL A 82 -5.78 -9.33 -6.35
C VAL A 82 -7.03 -8.57 -6.82
N GLU A 83 -8.11 -9.29 -7.15
CA GLU A 83 -9.39 -8.68 -7.58
C GLU A 83 -10.09 -7.95 -6.43
N LYS A 84 -9.80 -8.34 -5.19
CA LYS A 84 -10.31 -7.70 -3.96
C LYS A 84 -9.31 -6.72 -3.32
N GLY A 85 -8.14 -6.55 -3.93
CA GLY A 85 -7.04 -5.75 -3.40
C GLY A 85 -6.00 -6.59 -2.68
N TYR A 86 -4.87 -6.81 -3.35
CA TYR A 86 -3.74 -7.53 -2.77
C TYR A 86 -3.10 -6.74 -1.63
N THR A 87 -3.16 -7.28 -0.41
CA THR A 87 -2.69 -6.67 0.83
C THR A 87 -1.67 -7.56 1.55
N ILE A 88 -0.61 -6.95 2.05
CA ILE A 88 0.40 -7.57 2.92
C ILE A 88 0.53 -6.80 4.23
N CYS A 89 1.14 -7.43 5.22
CA CYS A 89 1.46 -6.79 6.48
C CYS A 89 2.97 -6.60 6.60
N CYS A 90 3.42 -5.40 6.93
CA CYS A 90 4.83 -5.09 7.19
C CYS A 90 5.07 -4.80 8.67
N THR A 91 6.31 -5.02 9.11
CA THR A 91 6.81 -4.33 10.31
C THR A 91 6.95 -2.84 9.99
N TYR A 92 6.84 -1.98 11.00
CA TYR A 92 7.12 -0.55 10.82
C TYR A 92 8.56 -0.29 10.35
N GLY A 93 9.52 -1.09 10.86
CA GLY A 93 10.94 -1.00 10.49
C GLY A 93 11.18 -1.24 9.00
N ASP A 94 10.66 -2.32 8.44
CA ASP A 94 10.83 -2.63 7.02
C ASP A 94 10.08 -1.59 6.16
N PHE A 95 8.89 -1.18 6.59
CA PHE A 95 8.05 -0.27 5.81
C PHE A 95 8.63 1.14 5.70
N LYS A 96 9.19 1.69 6.79
CA LYS A 96 9.72 3.05 6.80
C LYS A 96 10.97 3.22 5.92
N GLU A 97 11.67 2.14 5.59
CA GLU A 97 12.79 2.16 4.64
C GLU A 97 12.30 2.34 3.20
N SER A 98 11.12 1.81 2.89
CA SER A 98 10.49 1.87 1.57
C SER A 98 9.69 3.16 1.32
N VAL A 99 9.32 3.92 2.36
CA VAL A 99 8.41 5.08 2.25
C VAL A 99 8.93 6.31 3.01
N ARG A 100 9.08 7.44 2.28
CA ARG A 100 9.65 8.69 2.82
C ARG A 100 8.63 9.65 3.45
N THR A 101 7.33 9.36 3.35
CA THR A 101 6.24 10.27 3.73
C THR A 101 5.73 10.08 5.16
N LEU A 102 6.35 9.20 5.94
CA LEU A 102 5.92 8.94 7.32
C LEU A 102 6.32 10.09 8.26
N PRO A 103 5.47 10.44 9.24
CA PRO A 103 5.85 11.33 10.33
C PRO A 103 7.06 10.78 11.11
N LYS A 104 7.98 11.67 11.50
CA LYS A 104 9.27 11.31 12.12
C LYS A 104 9.16 10.96 13.61
N ASP A 105 8.07 11.35 14.25
CA ASP A 105 7.81 11.24 15.68
C ASP A 105 7.06 9.97 16.08
N ILE A 106 6.70 9.13 15.10
CA ILE A 106 6.06 7.84 15.36
C ILE A 106 7.08 6.87 15.97
N GLN A 107 6.74 6.35 17.14
CA GLN A 107 7.52 5.33 17.83
C GLN A 107 6.79 3.98 17.78
N VAL A 108 7.44 2.99 17.16
CA VAL A 108 6.99 1.60 17.15
C VAL A 108 8.13 0.72 17.66
N LYS A 109 7.84 -0.13 18.65
CA LYS A 109 8.82 -0.96 19.36
C LYS A 109 8.77 -2.43 18.95
N GLY A 110 7.64 -2.90 18.44
CA GLY A 110 7.43 -4.30 18.07
C GLY A 110 6.37 -4.49 17.01
N LEU A 111 6.18 -5.74 16.61
CA LEU A 111 5.10 -6.15 15.72
C LEU A 111 3.81 -6.31 16.53
N LEU A 112 2.76 -5.60 16.12
CA LEU A 112 1.42 -5.80 16.70
C LEU A 112 0.89 -7.17 16.28
N LYS A 113 0.53 -7.99 17.27
CA LYS A 113 -0.09 -9.31 17.09
C LYS A 113 -1.54 -9.27 17.55
N TYR A 114 -2.42 -9.89 16.77
CA TYR A 114 -3.82 -10.07 17.11
C TYR A 114 -4.06 -11.43 17.79
#